data_AF-A0A915UU42-F1
#
_entry.id   AF-A0A915UU42-F1
#
_cell.length_a   1.000
_cell.length_b   1.000
_cell.length_c   1.000
_cell.angle_alpha   90.00
_cell.angle_beta   90.00
_cell.angle_gamma   90.00
#
_symmetry.space_group_name_H-M   'P 1'
#
loop_
_entity.id
_entity.type
_entity.pdbx_description
1 polymer ?
#
loop_
_entity_poly.entity_id
_entity_poly.type
_entity_poly.pdbx_seq_one_letter_code
_entity_poly.pdbx_strand_id
1 'polypeptide(L)'
;MRYTLPVRYRVVGSPQPLAAPVEDPLHRAAFAYRVQGLAEGATPTMLFEVYAQRQTLYPYAERACRLLLACYELARTRLGLDHSLRYDRLLRVFLMTEGRAGAEQQQNLMYLYDLSERVPPHEWLRELTHEYGHWIIPPINSFTEPEAWANGDLGERWFTQHLMARARNAGGEAEFLMGASPSALESYLRRAVEPLIARMAREGLNPQRWRSRGRAGYEEYLALALYIDRVYGSERLGRAMLCAGGIEPDDFLRGVRESLTEPDRLTAQLPFANGYLFLPGGVPRWRVVEPREATLTPDPKRPEWARCTATQLVLRRR
;
A
#
# COMPACT_ATOMS: atom_id res chain seq x y z
N MET A 1 -17.44 -8.50 -11.69
CA MET A 1 -16.72 -7.28 -12.13
C MET A 1 -17.72 -6.12 -12.18
N ARG A 2 -17.84 -5.31 -11.11
CA ARG A 2 -18.60 -4.05 -11.14
C ARG A 2 -17.93 -2.99 -10.24
N TYR A 3 -17.45 -1.97 -10.94
CA TYR A 3 -17.17 -0.58 -10.59
C TYR A 3 -17.34 -0.16 -9.13
N THR A 4 -16.25 -0.20 -8.36
CA THR A 4 -15.95 0.95 -7.50
C THR A 4 -15.85 2.14 -8.45
N LEU A 5 -16.65 3.20 -8.25
CA LEU A 5 -16.46 4.41 -9.03
C LEU A 5 -14.97 4.79 -8.93
N PRO A 6 -14.29 5.05 -10.06
CA PRO A 6 -12.88 5.40 -10.04
C PRO A 6 -12.73 6.63 -9.15
N VAL A 7 -12.01 6.46 -8.04
CA VAL A 7 -11.66 7.58 -7.17
C VAL A 7 -10.71 8.42 -8.00
N ARG A 8 -11.13 9.64 -8.30
CA ARG A 8 -10.27 10.59 -8.99
C ARG A 8 -9.30 11.17 -7.97
N TYR A 9 -8.06 11.36 -8.40
CA TYR A 9 -7.04 11.98 -7.58
C TYR A 9 -6.64 13.30 -8.21
N ARG A 10 -6.32 14.28 -7.36
CA ARG A 10 -5.90 15.61 -7.80
C ARG A 10 -4.64 16.01 -7.05
N VAL A 11 -3.69 16.54 -7.81
CA VAL A 11 -2.50 17.21 -7.28
C VAL A 11 -2.76 18.72 -7.28
N VAL A 12 -2.50 19.38 -6.16
CA VAL A 12 -2.64 20.83 -5.98
C VAL A 12 -1.34 21.39 -5.44
N GLY A 13 -0.74 22.35 -6.14
CA GLY A 13 0.51 22.97 -5.73
C GLY A 13 0.72 24.30 -6.45
N SER A 14 1.71 25.06 -6.01
CA SER A 14 2.18 26.26 -6.70
C SER A 14 3.71 26.30 -6.69
N PRO A 15 4.36 26.65 -7.82
CA PRO A 15 5.81 26.86 -7.86
C PRO A 15 6.24 28.16 -7.16
N GLN A 16 5.28 28.97 -6.68
CA GLN A 16 5.54 30.13 -5.84
C GLN A 16 5.70 29.71 -4.37
N PRO A 17 6.58 30.38 -3.60
CA PRO A 17 6.74 30.07 -2.19
C PRO A 17 5.45 30.37 -1.41
N LEU A 18 5.25 29.63 -0.33
CA LEU A 18 4.20 29.89 0.65
C LEU A 18 4.42 31.27 1.29
N ALA A 19 3.34 31.95 1.64
CA ALA A 19 3.41 33.24 2.34
C ALA A 19 4.17 33.16 3.67
N ALA A 20 4.08 32.00 4.34
CA ALA A 20 4.90 31.63 5.49
C ALA A 20 5.45 30.21 5.27
N PRO A 21 6.77 29.99 5.37
CA PRO A 21 7.34 28.65 5.33
C PRO A 21 6.76 27.75 6.43
N VAL A 22 6.63 26.47 6.14
CA VAL A 22 6.24 25.45 7.12
C VAL A 22 7.51 24.89 7.75
N GLU A 23 7.57 24.84 9.08
CA GLU A 23 8.63 24.12 9.79
C GLU A 23 8.24 22.66 9.98
N ASP A 24 9.15 21.73 9.72
CA ASP A 24 8.90 20.32 10.00
C ASP A 24 8.97 20.03 11.52
N PRO A 25 8.20 19.05 12.03
CA PRO A 25 8.12 18.78 13.46
C PRO A 25 9.41 18.23 14.11
N LEU A 26 10.26 17.55 13.34
CA LEU A 26 11.39 16.77 13.86
C LEU A 26 12.71 17.56 13.83
N HIS A 27 13.04 18.10 12.66
CA HIS A 27 14.31 18.77 12.38
C HIS A 27 14.20 20.30 12.44
N ARG A 28 12.98 20.85 12.55
CA ARG A 28 12.69 22.30 12.57
C ARG A 28 13.20 23.03 11.33
N ALA A 29 13.40 22.31 10.23
CA ALA A 29 13.80 22.89 8.96
C ALA A 29 12.60 23.58 8.29
N ALA A 30 12.87 24.70 7.61
CA ALA A 30 11.84 25.49 6.94
C ALA A 30 11.62 25.04 5.49
N PHE A 31 10.35 24.91 5.10
CA PHE A 31 9.91 24.49 3.77
C PHE A 31 9.04 25.56 3.14
N ALA A 32 9.57 26.17 2.07
CA ALA A 32 8.89 27.26 1.38
C ALA A 32 7.88 26.77 0.33
N TYR A 33 7.88 25.49 -0.05
CA TYR A 33 7.03 24.98 -1.12
C TYR A 33 6.23 23.77 -0.65
N ARG A 34 4.98 23.66 -1.13
CA ARG A 34 4.08 22.55 -0.79
C ARG A 34 3.29 22.09 -2.01
N VAL A 35 3.14 20.78 -2.13
CA VAL A 35 2.23 20.08 -3.04
C VAL A 35 1.31 19.19 -2.21
N GLN A 36 0.03 19.15 -2.54
CA GLN A 36 -1.00 18.38 -1.85
C GLN A 36 -1.60 17.34 -2.80
N GLY A 37 -1.80 16.13 -2.31
CA GLY A 37 -2.46 15.04 -3.02
C GLY A 37 -3.81 14.74 -2.40
N LEU A 38 -4.89 14.85 -3.18
CA LEU A 38 -6.25 14.68 -2.71
C LEU A 38 -6.94 13.50 -3.40
N ALA A 39 -7.69 12.72 -2.64
CA ALA A 39 -8.75 11.85 -3.17
C ALA A 39 -10.04 12.67 -3.32
N GLU A 40 -10.57 12.71 -4.54
CA GLU A 40 -11.83 13.37 -4.84
C GLU A 40 -13.02 12.50 -4.44
N GLY A 41 -14.09 13.16 -4.01
CA GLY A 41 -15.33 12.55 -3.56
C GLY A 41 -16.30 13.64 -3.11
N ALA A 42 -17.43 13.27 -2.50
CA ALA A 42 -18.37 14.23 -1.92
C ALA A 42 -17.68 15.15 -0.88
N THR A 43 -16.69 14.61 -0.17
CA THR A 43 -15.78 15.37 0.68
C THR A 43 -14.35 15.03 0.27
N PRO A 44 -13.62 15.96 -0.38
CA PRO A 44 -12.22 15.74 -0.73
C PRO A 44 -11.40 15.39 0.51
N THR A 45 -10.61 14.32 0.42
CA THR A 45 -9.72 13.87 1.51
C THR A 45 -8.28 14.12 1.10
N MET A 46 -7.53 14.85 1.92
CA MET A 46 -6.10 15.05 1.71
C MET A 46 -5.34 13.80 2.18
N LEU A 47 -4.58 13.20 1.29
CA LEU A 47 -3.81 11.98 1.59
C LEU A 47 -2.32 12.27 1.75
N PHE A 48 -1.82 13.28 1.03
CA PHE A 48 -0.41 13.61 1.00
C PHE A 48 -0.18 15.12 1.09
N GLU A 49 0.81 15.53 1.86
CA GLU A 49 1.46 16.84 1.74
C GLU A 49 2.95 16.60 1.49
N VAL A 50 3.47 17.09 0.36
CA VAL A 50 4.88 16.99 -0.01
C VAL A 50 5.49 18.38 0.05
N TYR A 51 6.52 18.54 0.89
CA TYR A 51 7.19 19.80 1.16
C TYR A 51 8.58 19.82 0.54
N ALA A 52 8.96 20.96 -0.06
CA ALA A 52 10.30 21.17 -0.61
C ALA A 52 10.94 22.43 -0.04
N GLN A 53 12.25 22.36 0.25
CA GLN A 53 13.02 23.49 0.79
C GLN A 53 13.32 24.55 -0.28
N ARG A 54 13.51 24.15 -1.54
CA ARG A 54 13.95 25.02 -2.64
C ARG A 54 13.04 24.89 -3.85
N GLN A 55 12.95 25.95 -4.66
CA GLN A 55 12.10 25.99 -5.85
C GLN A 55 12.47 24.90 -6.86
N THR A 56 13.76 24.59 -6.99
CA THR A 56 14.26 23.56 -7.90
C THR A 56 13.77 22.15 -7.55
N LEU A 57 13.41 21.89 -6.29
CA LEU A 57 12.82 20.63 -5.84
C LEU A 57 11.29 20.56 -6.02
N TYR A 58 10.63 21.68 -6.34
CA TYR A 58 9.18 21.72 -6.52
C TYR A 58 8.67 20.73 -7.60
N PRO A 59 9.28 20.62 -8.79
CA PRO A 59 8.86 19.62 -9.79
C PRO A 59 8.99 18.18 -9.28
N TYR A 60 9.94 17.89 -8.39
CA TYR A 60 10.09 16.57 -7.77
C TYR A 60 9.02 16.33 -6.72
N ALA A 61 8.65 17.34 -5.92
CA ALA A 61 7.52 17.26 -4.99
C ALA A 61 6.20 16.97 -5.73
N GLU A 62 6.00 17.60 -6.90
CA GLU A 62 4.82 17.33 -7.74
C GLU A 62 4.79 15.91 -8.30
N ARG A 63 5.93 15.39 -8.77
CA ARG A 63 6.01 14.01 -9.26
C ARG A 63 5.88 13.00 -8.11
N ALA A 64 6.48 13.28 -6.95
CA ALA A 64 6.39 12.42 -5.77
C ALA A 64 4.94 12.30 -5.32
N CYS A 65 4.20 13.42 -5.30
CA CYS A 65 2.77 13.42 -4.99
C CYS A 65 1.96 12.54 -5.98
N ARG A 66 2.24 12.62 -7.29
CA ARG A 66 1.60 11.75 -8.31
C ARG A 66 1.93 10.27 -8.09
N LEU A 67 3.19 9.94 -7.83
CA LEU A 67 3.64 8.58 -7.53
C LEU A 67 2.91 8.03 -6.31
N LEU A 68 2.90 8.77 -5.21
CA LEU A 68 2.27 8.37 -3.94
C LEU A 68 0.75 8.16 -4.09
N LEU A 69 0.06 9.02 -4.85
CA LEU A 69 -1.35 8.81 -5.18
C LEU A 69 -1.58 7.54 -6.00
N ALA A 70 -0.70 7.23 -6.95
CA ALA A 70 -0.77 5.99 -7.72
C ALA A 70 -0.49 4.76 -6.84
N CYS A 71 0.46 4.84 -5.91
CA CYS A 71 0.73 3.79 -4.93
C CYS A 71 -0.46 3.59 -3.98
N TYR A 72 -1.05 4.67 -3.46
CA TYR A 72 -2.25 4.59 -2.64
C TYR A 72 -3.41 3.91 -3.37
N GLU A 73 -3.65 4.28 -4.63
CA GLU A 73 -4.66 3.64 -5.46
C GLU A 73 -4.41 2.13 -5.58
N LEU A 74 -3.16 1.72 -5.85
CA LEU A 74 -2.79 0.31 -5.94
C LEU A 74 -2.97 -0.40 -4.59
N ALA A 75 -2.50 0.16 -3.49
CA ALA A 75 -2.64 -0.43 -2.16
C ALA A 75 -4.12 -0.65 -1.81
N ARG A 76 -4.97 0.36 -2.06
CA ARG A 76 -6.40 0.29 -1.77
C ARG A 76 -7.16 -0.67 -2.68
N THR A 77 -6.91 -0.61 -3.98
CA THR A 77 -7.71 -1.37 -4.96
C THR A 77 -7.23 -2.80 -5.14
N ARG A 78 -5.93 -3.07 -4.93
CA ARG A 78 -5.33 -4.39 -5.15
C ARG A 78 -5.01 -5.12 -3.85
N LEU A 79 -4.50 -4.45 -2.83
CA LEU A 79 -4.19 -5.08 -1.53
C LEU A 79 -5.33 -4.91 -0.52
N GLY A 80 -6.28 -4.00 -0.75
CA GLY A 80 -7.31 -3.68 0.23
C GLY A 80 -6.76 -2.99 1.48
N LEU A 81 -5.59 -2.36 1.37
CA LEU A 81 -4.93 -1.61 2.44
C LEU A 81 -5.29 -0.13 2.32
N ASP A 82 -5.32 0.57 3.45
CA ASP A 82 -5.72 1.97 3.49
C ASP A 82 -4.88 2.74 4.51
N HIS A 83 -4.76 4.05 4.33
CA HIS A 83 -4.03 4.90 5.26
C HIS A 83 -4.68 4.86 6.64
N SER A 84 -3.84 4.90 7.68
CA SER A 84 -4.29 4.89 9.07
C SER A 84 -5.18 6.09 9.39
N LEU A 85 -6.30 5.84 10.07
CA LEU A 85 -7.18 6.89 10.60
C LEU A 85 -6.55 7.69 11.74
N ARG A 86 -5.49 7.17 12.38
CA ARG A 86 -4.82 7.83 13.51
C ARG A 86 -4.30 9.24 13.17
N TYR A 87 -3.98 9.47 11.90
CA TYR A 87 -3.42 10.73 11.41
C TYR A 87 -4.31 11.34 10.32
N ASP A 88 -5.63 11.13 10.42
CA ASP A 88 -6.60 11.58 9.41
C ASP A 88 -6.25 11.14 7.98
N ARG A 89 -5.58 9.98 7.86
CA ARG A 89 -5.07 9.41 6.60
C ARG A 89 -3.98 10.24 5.92
N LEU A 90 -3.44 11.27 6.57
CA LEU A 90 -2.46 12.17 5.98
C LEU A 90 -1.04 11.66 6.20
N LEU A 91 -0.28 11.49 5.13
CA LEU A 91 1.17 11.32 5.14
C LEU A 91 1.86 12.63 4.70
N ARG A 92 2.80 13.11 5.50
CA ARG A 92 3.63 14.28 5.16
C ARG A 92 5.01 13.83 4.72
N VAL A 93 5.47 14.35 3.60
CA VAL A 93 6.77 14.02 3.00
C VAL A 93 7.61 15.28 2.90
N PHE A 94 8.83 15.24 3.41
CA PHE A 94 9.75 16.37 3.47
C PHE A 94 10.99 16.08 2.61
N LEU A 95 11.19 16.90 1.58
CA LEU A 95 12.33 16.80 0.68
C LEU A 95 13.49 17.67 1.20
N MET A 96 14.47 17.02 1.85
CA MET A 96 15.62 17.66 2.49
C MET A 96 16.81 17.75 1.52
N THR A 97 17.48 18.90 1.51
CA THR A 97 18.73 19.13 0.75
C THR A 97 20.00 18.84 1.55
N GLU A 98 19.87 18.65 2.86
CA GLU A 98 20.95 18.35 3.80
C GLU A 98 20.72 16.98 4.43
N GLY A 99 21.71 16.45 5.14
CA GLY A 99 21.64 15.13 5.77
C GLY A 99 22.37 14.04 4.99
N ARG A 100 22.46 12.84 5.57
CA ARG A 100 23.05 11.67 4.91
C ARG A 100 22.03 11.10 3.94
N ALA A 101 22.45 10.78 2.72
CA ALA A 101 21.60 10.12 1.73
C ALA A 101 20.83 8.93 2.30
N GLY A 102 19.55 8.86 1.95
CA GLY A 102 18.58 7.88 2.41
C GLY A 102 17.30 8.55 2.89
N ALA A 103 16.53 7.81 3.69
CA ALA A 103 15.26 8.25 4.21
C ALA A 103 15.11 8.00 5.72
N GLU A 104 14.20 8.75 6.34
CA GLU A 104 13.75 8.54 7.72
C GLU A 104 12.23 8.62 7.77
N GLN A 105 11.59 7.67 8.44
CA GLN A 105 10.15 7.72 8.68
C GLN A 105 9.84 7.66 10.17
N GLN A 106 9.04 8.63 10.64
CA GLN A 106 8.51 8.66 11.99
C GLN A 106 7.03 9.00 11.96
N GLN A 107 6.19 8.10 12.47
CA GLN A 107 4.73 8.26 12.44
C GLN A 107 4.25 8.52 11.00
N ASN A 108 3.54 9.63 10.78
CA ASN A 108 3.06 10.06 9.47
C ASN A 108 3.98 11.10 8.79
N LEU A 109 5.25 11.15 9.19
CA LEU A 109 6.27 12.02 8.63
C LEU A 109 7.31 11.13 7.93
N MET A 110 7.58 11.44 6.67
CA MET A 110 8.60 10.79 5.83
C MET A 110 9.58 11.86 5.38
N TYR A 111 10.87 11.61 5.55
CA TYR A 111 11.94 12.51 5.18
C TYR A 111 12.83 11.81 4.17
N LEU A 112 13.15 12.52 3.09
CA LEU A 112 14.12 12.08 2.09
C LEU A 112 15.29 13.05 2.12
N TYR A 113 16.52 12.55 2.22
CA TYR A 113 17.73 13.35 2.43
C TYR A 113 18.67 13.33 1.23
N ASP A 114 19.60 14.30 1.22
CA ASP A 114 20.61 14.49 0.16
C ASP A 114 19.99 14.54 -1.24
N LEU A 115 18.80 15.13 -1.32
CA LEU A 115 18.07 15.19 -2.57
C LEU A 115 18.68 16.26 -3.47
N SER A 116 19.15 15.82 -4.61
CA SER A 116 19.63 16.69 -5.68
C SER A 116 19.06 16.27 -7.03
N GLU A 117 19.06 17.20 -7.98
CA GLU A 117 18.68 16.95 -9.37
C GLU A 117 19.54 15.88 -10.07
N ARG A 118 20.64 15.46 -9.43
CA ARG A 118 21.55 14.44 -9.94
C ARG A 118 21.09 13.02 -9.62
N VAL A 119 20.18 12.84 -8.67
CA VAL A 119 19.65 11.51 -8.33
C VAL A 119 18.86 10.97 -9.53
N PRO A 120 19.21 9.79 -10.06
CA PRO A 120 18.49 9.22 -11.19
C PRO A 120 17.00 9.02 -10.88
N PRO A 121 16.08 9.30 -11.83
CA PRO A 121 14.65 9.20 -11.57
C PRO A 121 14.14 7.83 -11.08
N HIS A 122 14.82 6.74 -11.44
CA HIS A 122 14.46 5.40 -10.97
C HIS A 122 14.83 5.16 -9.51
N GLU A 123 15.91 5.79 -9.00
CA GLU A 123 16.27 5.70 -7.58
C GLU A 123 15.29 6.51 -6.73
N TRP A 124 14.82 7.67 -7.24
CA TRP A 124 13.70 8.40 -6.62
C TRP A 124 12.44 7.55 -6.47
N LEU A 125 12.06 6.84 -7.54
CA LEU A 125 10.90 5.96 -7.50
C LEU A 125 11.10 4.83 -6.49
N ARG A 126 12.28 4.20 -6.49
CA ARG A 126 12.62 3.10 -5.57
C ARG A 126 12.53 3.55 -4.12
N GLU A 127 13.25 4.62 -3.75
CA GLU A 127 13.25 5.13 -2.38
C GLU A 127 11.83 5.54 -1.92
N LEU A 128 11.08 6.29 -2.74
CA LEU A 128 9.71 6.69 -2.38
C LEU A 128 8.77 5.48 -2.22
N THR A 129 8.91 4.46 -3.06
CA THR A 129 8.07 3.25 -2.95
C THR A 129 8.49 2.35 -1.80
N HIS A 130 9.78 2.35 -1.43
CA HIS A 130 10.31 1.69 -0.24
C HIS A 130 9.73 2.31 1.02
N GLU A 131 9.89 3.63 1.19
CA GLU A 131 9.39 4.35 2.36
C GLU A 131 7.87 4.29 2.45
N TYR A 132 7.17 4.45 1.32
CA TYR A 132 5.72 4.29 1.30
C TYR A 132 5.30 2.86 1.65
N GLY A 133 6.11 1.85 1.31
CA GLY A 133 5.97 0.47 1.78
C GLY A 133 5.96 0.36 3.29
N HIS A 134 6.91 1.02 3.97
CA HIS A 134 6.93 1.08 5.44
C HIS A 134 5.67 1.71 6.03
N TRP A 135 5.09 2.71 5.35
CA TRP A 135 3.87 3.37 5.79
C TRP A 135 2.60 2.52 5.63
N ILE A 136 2.41 1.87 4.47
CA ILE A 136 1.11 1.29 4.09
C ILE A 136 1.03 -0.24 4.23
N ILE A 137 2.15 -0.94 4.08
CA ILE A 137 2.20 -2.40 4.16
C ILE A 137 2.41 -2.79 5.63
N PRO A 138 1.59 -3.71 6.19
CA PRO A 138 1.79 -4.18 7.55
C PRO A 138 3.23 -4.60 7.82
N PRO A 139 3.82 -4.18 8.96
CA PRO A 139 5.22 -4.41 9.20
C PRO A 139 5.53 -5.88 9.35
N ILE A 140 6.62 -6.32 8.71
CA ILE A 140 7.24 -7.61 8.98
C ILE A 140 8.66 -7.33 9.45
N ASN A 141 8.91 -7.60 10.73
CA ASN A 141 10.13 -7.32 11.45
C ASN A 141 10.92 -8.62 11.67
N SER A 142 11.99 -8.50 12.45
CA SER A 142 12.81 -9.59 12.96
C SER A 142 13.82 -10.12 11.94
N PHE A 143 14.27 -9.23 11.06
CA PHE A 143 15.48 -9.44 10.29
C PHE A 143 16.63 -8.60 10.87
N THR A 144 17.84 -8.98 10.50
CA THR A 144 19.09 -8.27 10.85
C THR A 144 19.78 -7.71 9.61
N GLU A 145 19.46 -8.27 8.44
CA GLU A 145 20.00 -7.84 7.16
C GLU A 145 18.95 -8.04 6.04
N PRO A 146 18.92 -7.15 5.03
CA PRO A 146 19.67 -5.89 4.93
C PRO A 146 19.16 -4.80 5.89
N GLU A 147 17.93 -4.94 6.37
CA GLU A 147 17.27 -4.05 7.33
C GLU A 147 16.34 -4.88 8.23
N ALA A 148 15.87 -4.29 9.32
CA ALA A 148 15.00 -5.00 10.27
C ALA A 148 13.59 -5.27 9.75
N TRP A 149 13.06 -4.35 8.92
CA TRP A 149 11.67 -4.34 8.48
C TRP A 149 11.59 -4.60 6.98
N ALA A 150 11.02 -5.74 6.57
CA ALA A 150 10.98 -6.12 5.15
C ALA A 150 9.83 -5.51 4.34
N ASN A 151 8.92 -4.77 4.99
CA ASN A 151 7.77 -4.17 4.31
C ASN A 151 8.15 -2.99 3.40
N GLY A 152 9.30 -2.35 3.63
CA GLY A 152 9.84 -1.33 2.73
C GLY A 152 10.23 -1.91 1.38
N ASP A 153 11.13 -2.90 1.38
CA ASP A 153 11.59 -3.55 0.14
C ASP A 153 10.46 -4.35 -0.56
N LEU A 154 9.51 -4.89 0.21
CA LEU A 154 8.28 -5.43 -0.39
C LEU A 154 7.49 -4.33 -1.12
N GLY A 155 7.35 -3.14 -0.53
CA GLY A 155 6.74 -1.98 -1.16
C GLY A 155 7.47 -1.56 -2.43
N GLU A 156 8.80 -1.39 -2.36
CA GLU A 156 9.65 -1.04 -3.50
C GLU A 156 9.38 -1.97 -4.69
N ARG A 157 9.47 -3.28 -4.46
CA ARG A 157 9.31 -4.32 -5.49
C ARG A 157 7.87 -4.40 -5.99
N TRP A 158 6.90 -4.45 -5.10
CA TRP A 158 5.50 -4.65 -5.43
C TRP A 158 4.94 -3.41 -6.17
N PHE A 159 5.13 -2.20 -5.63
CA PHE A 159 4.65 -0.99 -6.31
C PHE A 159 5.33 -0.82 -7.66
N THR A 160 6.65 -1.01 -7.77
CA THR A 160 7.34 -0.90 -9.06
C THR A 160 6.78 -1.87 -10.10
N GLN A 161 6.52 -3.13 -9.72
CA GLN A 161 5.92 -4.14 -10.61
C GLN A 161 4.55 -3.68 -11.14
N HIS A 162 3.68 -3.21 -10.24
CA HIS A 162 2.30 -2.86 -10.59
C HIS A 162 2.17 -1.50 -11.28
N LEU A 163 3.02 -0.53 -10.95
CA LEU A 163 3.13 0.75 -11.67
C LEU A 163 3.64 0.53 -13.11
N MET A 164 4.60 -0.36 -13.31
CA MET A 164 5.08 -0.73 -14.65
C MET A 164 3.99 -1.41 -15.48
N ALA A 165 3.24 -2.35 -14.88
CA ALA A 165 2.09 -2.96 -15.54
C ALA A 165 1.03 -1.92 -15.92
N ARG A 166 0.74 -0.96 -15.04
CA ARG A 166 -0.17 0.16 -15.31
C ARG A 166 0.32 1.02 -16.47
N ALA A 167 1.60 1.41 -16.47
CA ALA A 167 2.18 2.27 -17.52
C ALA A 167 2.11 1.61 -18.91
N ARG A 168 2.36 0.30 -19.00
CA ARG A 168 2.20 -0.46 -20.25
C ARG A 168 0.76 -0.47 -20.75
N ASN A 169 -0.21 -0.60 -19.85
CA ASN A 169 -1.64 -0.62 -20.20
C ASN A 169 -2.19 0.77 -20.54
N ALA A 170 -1.59 1.84 -20.01
CA ALA A 170 -2.03 3.22 -20.22
C ALA A 170 -1.53 3.85 -21.54
N GLY A 171 -0.84 3.08 -22.40
CA GLY A 171 -0.37 3.58 -23.69
C GLY A 171 0.72 4.66 -23.60
N GLY A 172 1.40 4.80 -22.45
CA GLY A 172 2.55 5.69 -22.29
C GLY A 172 2.38 6.89 -21.36
N GLU A 173 1.17 7.18 -20.86
CA GLU A 173 1.00 8.18 -19.79
C GLU A 173 1.54 7.61 -18.47
N ALA A 174 2.73 8.07 -18.08
CA ALA A 174 3.50 7.54 -16.97
C ALA A 174 4.07 8.65 -16.07
N GLU A 175 3.37 9.78 -15.93
CA GLU A 175 3.78 10.90 -15.07
C GLU A 175 4.01 10.47 -13.61
N PHE A 176 3.33 9.42 -13.18
CA PHE A 176 3.48 8.81 -11.85
C PHE A 176 4.78 8.00 -11.68
N LEU A 177 5.62 7.83 -12.72
CA LEU A 177 6.89 7.10 -12.64
C LEU A 177 8.08 7.99 -12.26
N MET A 178 7.87 9.20 -11.74
CA MET A 178 8.97 10.13 -11.39
C MET A 178 9.89 10.52 -12.56
N GLY A 179 9.56 10.18 -13.81
CA GLY A 179 10.46 10.32 -14.96
C GLY A 179 11.44 9.15 -15.14
N ALA A 180 11.29 8.06 -14.38
CA ALA A 180 12.03 6.83 -14.58
C ALA A 180 11.71 6.22 -15.96
N SER A 181 12.75 5.79 -16.67
CA SER A 181 12.53 5.12 -17.96
C SER A 181 11.96 3.71 -17.73
N PRO A 182 11.01 3.26 -18.58
CA PRO A 182 10.49 1.90 -18.51
C PRO A 182 11.60 0.84 -18.55
N SER A 183 12.64 1.03 -19.38
CA SER A 183 13.75 0.10 -19.50
C SER A 183 14.60 -0.03 -18.23
N ALA A 184 14.79 1.06 -17.47
CA ALA A 184 15.49 1.02 -16.20
C ALA A 184 14.70 0.23 -15.16
N LEU A 185 13.39 0.49 -15.07
CA LEU A 185 12.50 -0.22 -14.15
C LEU A 185 12.35 -1.71 -14.52
N GLU A 186 12.27 -2.06 -15.81
CA GLU A 186 12.28 -3.45 -16.26
C GLU A 186 13.58 -4.17 -15.91
N SER A 187 14.71 -3.47 -16.03
CA SER A 187 16.01 -4.03 -15.66
C SER A 187 16.12 -4.23 -14.15
N TYR A 188 15.57 -3.33 -13.36
CA TYR A 188 15.43 -3.51 -11.92
C TYR A 188 14.55 -4.73 -11.58
N LEU A 189 13.34 -4.83 -12.12
CA LEU A 189 12.40 -5.93 -11.85
C LEU A 189 12.98 -7.29 -12.24
N ARG A 190 13.67 -7.39 -13.38
CA ARG A 190 14.35 -8.63 -13.80
C ARG A 190 15.45 -9.08 -12.85
N ARG A 191 16.09 -8.16 -12.14
CA ARG A 191 17.14 -8.48 -11.15
C ARG A 191 16.58 -8.72 -9.76
N ALA A 192 15.65 -7.87 -9.32
CA ALA A 192 15.19 -7.84 -7.93
C ALA A 192 13.93 -8.70 -7.69
N VAL A 193 13.06 -8.89 -8.68
CA VAL A 193 11.75 -9.52 -8.46
C VAL A 193 11.68 -10.91 -9.08
N GLU A 194 11.96 -11.02 -10.38
CA GLU A 194 11.76 -12.28 -11.10
C GLU A 194 12.55 -13.47 -10.53
N PRO A 195 13.82 -13.33 -10.07
CA PRO A 195 14.55 -14.45 -9.49
C PRO A 195 13.91 -14.98 -8.20
N LEU A 196 13.32 -14.10 -7.38
CA LEU A 196 12.65 -14.51 -6.14
C LEU A 196 11.38 -15.31 -6.42
N ILE A 197 10.55 -14.83 -7.35
CA ILE A 197 9.31 -15.51 -7.75
C ILE A 197 9.64 -16.87 -8.38
N ALA A 198 10.58 -16.90 -9.33
CA ALA A 198 10.98 -18.13 -10.02
C ALA A 198 11.56 -19.17 -9.04
N ARG A 199 12.36 -18.73 -8.06
CA ARG A 199 12.89 -19.60 -7.01
C ARG A 199 11.78 -20.19 -6.16
N MET A 200 10.87 -19.37 -5.66
CA MET A 200 9.74 -19.84 -4.84
C MET A 200 8.83 -20.81 -5.61
N ALA A 201 8.58 -20.55 -6.90
CA ALA A 201 7.79 -21.44 -7.75
C ALA A 201 8.44 -22.81 -7.98
N ARG A 202 9.77 -22.85 -8.07
CA ARG A 202 10.54 -24.08 -8.36
C ARG A 202 10.85 -24.90 -7.12
N GLU A 203 11.21 -24.24 -6.02
CA GLU A 203 11.72 -24.89 -4.81
C GLU A 203 10.69 -24.96 -3.69
N GLY A 204 9.64 -24.13 -3.76
CA GLY A 204 8.76 -23.88 -2.62
C GLY A 204 9.47 -23.14 -1.49
N LEU A 205 8.78 -23.04 -0.36
CA LEU A 205 9.30 -22.42 0.85
C LEU A 205 10.39 -23.31 1.48
N ASN A 206 11.59 -22.78 1.64
CA ASN A 206 12.69 -23.51 2.27
C ASN A 206 12.68 -23.26 3.80
N PRO A 207 12.49 -24.30 4.64
CA PRO A 207 12.40 -24.13 6.08
C PRO A 207 13.68 -23.61 6.76
N GLN A 208 14.86 -23.88 6.19
CA GLN A 208 16.13 -23.42 6.75
C GLN A 208 16.32 -21.93 6.49
N ARG A 209 16.06 -21.47 5.27
CA ARG A 209 16.11 -20.03 4.93
C ARG A 209 15.04 -19.26 5.70
N TRP A 210 13.82 -19.78 5.75
CA TRP A 210 12.71 -19.16 6.45
C TRP A 210 12.98 -18.84 7.92
N ARG A 211 13.69 -19.73 8.63
CA ARG A 211 14.06 -19.54 10.05
C ARG A 211 15.24 -18.57 10.25
N SER A 212 15.94 -18.18 9.19
CA SER A 212 17.07 -17.25 9.29
C SER A 212 16.57 -15.85 9.60
N ARG A 213 17.24 -15.18 10.54
CA ARG A 213 17.05 -13.75 10.81
C ARG A 213 17.96 -12.86 9.95
N GLY A 214 18.96 -13.43 9.26
CA GLY A 214 19.79 -12.71 8.29
C GLY A 214 19.17 -12.65 6.89
N ARG A 215 19.95 -12.17 5.90
CA ARG A 215 19.51 -11.93 4.51
C ARG A 215 18.74 -13.09 3.88
N ALA A 216 19.13 -14.34 4.15
CA ALA A 216 18.48 -15.52 3.59
C ALA A 216 16.99 -15.62 3.97
N GLY A 217 16.62 -15.27 5.20
CA GLY A 217 15.22 -15.31 5.63
C GLY A 217 14.45 -14.08 5.16
N TYR A 218 15.10 -12.92 5.13
CA TYR A 218 14.55 -11.70 4.56
C TYR A 218 14.12 -11.91 3.09
N GLU A 219 15.02 -12.46 2.27
CA GLU A 219 14.73 -12.79 0.88
C GLU A 219 13.72 -13.94 0.72
N GLU A 220 13.66 -14.88 1.67
CA GLU A 220 12.64 -15.94 1.67
C GLU A 220 11.24 -15.37 1.91
N TYR A 221 11.11 -14.41 2.83
CA TYR A 221 9.87 -13.65 3.05
C TYR A 221 9.44 -12.89 1.79
N LEU A 222 10.34 -12.10 1.20
CA LEU A 222 10.03 -11.36 -0.02
C LEU A 222 9.62 -12.30 -1.16
N ALA A 223 10.34 -13.41 -1.33
CA ALA A 223 10.02 -14.40 -2.35
C ALA A 223 8.62 -15.00 -2.15
N LEU A 224 8.23 -15.32 -0.92
CA LEU A 224 6.90 -15.82 -0.63
C LEU A 224 5.83 -14.76 -0.93
N ALA A 225 5.99 -13.54 -0.44
CA ALA A 225 5.02 -12.46 -0.64
C ALA A 225 4.80 -12.14 -2.13
N LEU A 226 5.89 -11.99 -2.90
CA LEU A 226 5.83 -11.73 -4.34
C LEU A 226 5.26 -12.92 -5.13
N TYR A 227 5.57 -14.14 -4.70
CA TYR A 227 4.97 -15.35 -5.29
C TYR A 227 3.45 -15.41 -5.05
N ILE A 228 2.99 -15.09 -3.84
CA ILE A 228 1.55 -15.05 -3.54
C ILE A 228 0.83 -14.02 -4.43
N ASP A 229 1.40 -12.83 -4.61
CA ASP A 229 0.88 -11.84 -5.55
C ASP A 229 0.80 -12.37 -6.98
N ARG A 230 1.88 -13.02 -7.46
CA ARG A 230 1.96 -13.54 -8.83
C ARG A 230 0.97 -14.68 -9.10
N VAL A 231 0.80 -15.60 -8.15
CA VAL A 231 0.03 -16.83 -8.36
C VAL A 231 -1.43 -16.68 -7.96
N TYR A 232 -1.71 -16.02 -6.84
CA TYR A 232 -3.06 -15.90 -6.28
C TYR A 232 -3.66 -14.51 -6.43
N GLY A 233 -2.87 -13.55 -6.94
CA GLY A 233 -3.28 -12.17 -7.13
C GLY A 233 -3.07 -11.30 -5.89
N SER A 234 -2.95 -10.00 -6.12
CA SER A 234 -2.74 -8.99 -5.08
C SER A 234 -3.82 -8.99 -3.98
N GLU A 235 -5.07 -9.31 -4.33
CA GLU A 235 -6.15 -9.39 -3.35
C GLU A 235 -5.82 -10.44 -2.29
N ARG A 236 -5.29 -11.60 -2.71
CA ARG A 236 -4.92 -12.66 -1.77
C ARG A 236 -3.71 -12.27 -0.93
N LEU A 237 -2.70 -11.62 -1.52
CA LEU A 237 -1.57 -11.07 -0.76
C LEU A 237 -2.05 -10.09 0.32
N GLY A 238 -2.92 -9.16 -0.05
CA GLY A 238 -3.50 -8.20 0.89
C GLY A 238 -4.29 -8.87 2.01
N ARG A 239 -5.10 -9.90 1.69
CA ARG A 239 -5.77 -10.71 2.72
C ARG A 239 -4.78 -11.44 3.62
N ALA A 240 -3.70 -12.00 3.09
CA ALA A 240 -2.68 -12.66 3.89
C ALA A 240 -2.05 -11.70 4.91
N MET A 241 -1.74 -10.47 4.49
CA MET A 241 -1.21 -9.43 5.38
C MET A 241 -2.21 -9.05 6.49
N LEU A 242 -3.49 -8.94 6.16
CA LEU A 242 -4.54 -8.61 7.13
C LEU A 242 -4.81 -9.77 8.11
N CYS A 243 -4.72 -11.02 7.65
CA CYS A 243 -4.89 -12.21 8.50
C CYS A 243 -3.68 -12.47 9.40
N ALA A 244 -2.48 -12.04 9.01
CA ALA A 244 -1.25 -12.29 9.78
C ALA A 244 -1.38 -11.83 11.24
N GLY A 245 -1.96 -10.65 11.47
CA GLY A 245 -2.25 -10.12 12.82
C GLY A 245 -1.03 -9.84 13.71
N GLY A 246 0.18 -10.10 13.21
CA GLY A 246 1.46 -9.94 13.89
C GLY A 246 2.54 -9.45 12.92
N ILE A 247 3.77 -9.35 13.42
CA ILE A 247 4.90 -8.74 12.71
C ILE A 247 6.01 -9.74 12.37
N GLU A 248 5.89 -11.00 12.76
CA GLU A 248 6.90 -12.01 12.46
C GLU A 248 6.65 -12.65 11.10
N PRO A 249 7.67 -13.19 10.43
CA PRO A 249 7.48 -13.97 9.20
C PRO A 249 6.46 -15.10 9.39
N ASP A 250 6.52 -15.83 10.51
CA ASP A 250 5.58 -16.92 10.81
C ASP A 250 4.11 -16.46 10.94
N ASP A 251 3.89 -15.23 11.39
CA ASP A 251 2.55 -14.64 11.41
C ASP A 251 2.07 -14.40 9.97
N PHE A 252 2.94 -13.90 9.10
CA PHE A 252 2.62 -13.76 7.67
C PHE A 252 2.32 -15.12 7.01
N LEU A 253 3.12 -16.17 7.27
CA LEU A 253 2.85 -17.50 6.72
C LEU A 253 1.52 -18.08 7.22
N ARG A 254 1.16 -17.83 8.48
CA ARG A 254 -0.16 -18.17 9.01
C ARG A 254 -1.26 -17.39 8.29
N GLY A 255 -1.08 -16.09 8.11
CA GLY A 255 -1.98 -15.24 7.33
C GLY A 255 -2.16 -15.73 5.89
N VAL A 256 -1.10 -16.19 5.23
CA VAL A 256 -1.18 -16.83 3.90
C VAL A 256 -2.08 -18.06 3.95
N ARG A 257 -1.85 -18.98 4.90
CA ARG A 257 -2.66 -20.20 5.05
C ARG A 257 -4.12 -19.85 5.29
N GLU A 258 -4.40 -18.99 6.26
CA GLU A 258 -5.75 -18.54 6.59
C GLU A 258 -6.43 -17.87 5.40
N SER A 259 -5.71 -17.02 4.67
CA SER A 259 -6.26 -16.37 3.48
C SER A 259 -6.63 -17.39 2.39
N LEU A 260 -5.89 -18.49 2.24
CA LEU A 260 -6.16 -19.52 1.23
C LEU A 260 -7.28 -20.48 1.65
N THR A 261 -7.50 -20.63 2.95
CA THR A 261 -8.55 -21.47 3.53
C THR A 261 -9.79 -20.70 3.98
N GLU A 262 -9.81 -19.37 3.82
CA GLU A 262 -10.92 -18.51 4.23
C GLU A 262 -12.22 -19.01 3.56
N PRO A 263 -13.24 -19.40 4.33
CA PRO A 263 -14.41 -20.05 3.76
C PRO A 263 -15.18 -19.05 2.89
N ASP A 264 -15.52 -19.47 1.68
CA ASP A 264 -16.39 -18.71 0.79
C ASP A 264 -17.82 -18.55 1.33
N ARG A 265 -18.17 -19.29 2.40
CA ARG A 265 -19.49 -19.27 3.02
C ARG A 265 -19.39 -18.92 4.49
N LEU A 266 -20.26 -18.02 4.94
CA LEU A 266 -20.42 -17.63 6.33
C LEU A 266 -21.83 -18.00 6.79
N THR A 267 -21.94 -18.88 7.79
CA THR A 267 -23.21 -19.12 8.47
C THR A 267 -23.28 -18.22 9.70
N ALA A 268 -24.31 -17.39 9.78
CA ALA A 268 -24.54 -16.47 10.88
C ALA A 268 -25.85 -16.78 11.58
N GLN A 269 -25.82 -16.69 12.90
CA GLN A 269 -27.00 -16.78 13.77
C GLN A 269 -27.07 -15.51 14.60
N LEU A 270 -28.09 -14.70 14.34
CA LEU A 270 -28.37 -13.46 15.06
C LEU A 270 -29.33 -13.74 16.22
N PRO A 271 -29.20 -13.02 17.36
CA PRO A 271 -30.09 -13.20 18.51
C PRO A 271 -31.54 -12.82 18.23
N PHE A 272 -31.80 -11.99 17.21
CA PHE A 272 -33.13 -11.56 16.78
C PHE A 272 -33.10 -11.09 15.32
N ALA A 273 -34.28 -11.10 14.67
CA ALA A 273 -34.46 -10.56 13.33
C ALA A 273 -34.21 -9.05 13.31
N ASN A 274 -33.73 -8.52 12.18
CA ASN A 274 -33.32 -7.11 12.04
C ASN A 274 -32.14 -6.70 12.93
N GLY A 275 -31.34 -7.68 13.39
CA GLY A 275 -30.09 -7.44 14.08
C GLY A 275 -28.97 -6.98 13.15
N TYR A 276 -27.89 -6.48 13.74
CA TYR A 276 -26.68 -6.09 13.00
C TYR A 276 -25.71 -7.27 12.92
N LEU A 277 -25.21 -7.52 11.70
CA LEU A 277 -24.17 -8.48 11.40
C LEU A 277 -22.93 -7.74 10.94
N PHE A 278 -21.78 -8.10 11.50
CA PHE A 278 -20.49 -7.65 11.00
C PHE A 278 -20.10 -8.52 9.79
N LEU A 279 -19.84 -7.87 8.66
CA LEU A 279 -19.48 -8.49 7.38
C LEU A 279 -18.15 -7.91 6.90
N PRO A 280 -17.05 -8.69 6.97
CA PRO A 280 -15.75 -8.23 6.52
C PRO A 280 -15.82 -7.71 5.07
N GLY A 281 -15.38 -6.46 4.85
CA GLY A 281 -15.45 -5.80 3.54
C GLY A 281 -16.86 -5.38 3.08
N GLY A 282 -17.86 -5.41 3.96
CA GLY A 282 -19.20 -4.87 3.78
C GLY A 282 -20.14 -5.69 2.90
N VAL A 283 -21.43 -5.32 2.92
CA VAL A 283 -22.52 -5.98 2.15
C VAL A 283 -22.17 -6.28 0.69
N PRO A 284 -21.47 -5.41 -0.09
CA PRO A 284 -21.17 -5.69 -1.49
C PRO A 284 -20.35 -6.95 -1.73
N ARG A 285 -19.59 -7.45 -0.75
CA ARG A 285 -18.79 -8.68 -0.87
C ARG A 285 -19.57 -9.95 -0.55
N TRP A 286 -20.79 -9.82 -0.06
CA TRP A 286 -21.59 -10.94 0.39
C TRP A 286 -22.89 -11.03 -0.40
N ARG A 287 -23.37 -12.25 -0.59
CA ARG A 287 -24.72 -12.53 -1.04
C ARG A 287 -25.37 -13.49 -0.06
N VAL A 288 -26.63 -13.22 0.26
CA VAL A 288 -27.45 -14.18 0.98
C VAL A 288 -27.71 -15.38 0.07
N VAL A 289 -27.42 -16.56 0.58
CA VAL A 289 -27.72 -17.85 -0.07
C VAL A 289 -29.00 -18.41 0.54
N GLU A 290 -29.08 -18.43 1.86
CA GLU A 290 -30.23 -18.93 2.62
C GLU A 290 -30.49 -18.05 3.85
N PRO A 291 -31.75 -17.78 4.22
CA PRO A 291 -32.93 -17.96 3.39
C PRO A 291 -32.95 -16.92 2.26
N ARG A 292 -33.58 -17.23 1.12
CA ARG A 292 -33.48 -16.37 -0.10
C ARG A 292 -34.13 -15.00 0.08
N GLU A 293 -35.10 -14.91 0.97
CA GLU A 293 -35.86 -13.73 1.34
C GLU A 293 -35.11 -12.81 2.34
N ALA A 294 -34.01 -13.28 2.95
CA ALA A 294 -33.23 -12.44 3.84
C ALA A 294 -32.49 -11.35 3.05
N THR A 295 -32.48 -10.15 3.59
CA THR A 295 -31.80 -8.99 3.00
C THR A 295 -30.73 -8.46 3.94
N LEU A 296 -29.72 -7.84 3.34
CA LEU A 296 -28.64 -7.13 4.03
C LEU A 296 -28.71 -5.66 3.65
N THR A 297 -28.92 -4.79 4.63
CA THR A 297 -28.92 -3.34 4.44
C THR A 297 -27.66 -2.75 5.08
N PRO A 298 -26.70 -2.20 4.30
CA PRO A 298 -25.46 -1.66 4.85
C PRO A 298 -25.72 -0.46 5.77
N ASP A 299 -24.95 -0.34 6.84
CA ASP A 299 -24.95 0.84 7.71
C ASP A 299 -24.16 1.97 7.04
N PRO A 300 -24.76 3.16 6.85
CA PRO A 300 -24.12 4.27 6.13
C PRO A 300 -22.92 4.86 6.86
N LYS A 301 -22.82 4.68 8.19
CA LYS A 301 -21.69 5.16 9.00
C LYS A 301 -20.64 4.08 9.25
N ARG A 302 -21.03 2.81 9.13
CA ARG A 302 -20.20 1.65 9.44
C ARG A 302 -20.24 0.67 8.26
N PRO A 303 -19.40 0.85 7.23
CA PRO A 303 -19.52 0.14 5.95
C PRO A 303 -19.38 -1.39 6.05
N GLU A 304 -18.79 -1.91 7.12
CA GLU A 304 -18.68 -3.35 7.41
C GLU A 304 -19.87 -3.91 8.21
N TRP A 305 -20.77 -3.07 8.69
CA TRP A 305 -21.95 -3.50 9.43
C TRP A 305 -23.17 -3.48 8.52
N ALA A 306 -24.00 -4.51 8.65
CA ALA A 306 -25.22 -4.66 7.87
C ALA A 306 -26.38 -5.08 8.75
N ARG A 307 -27.55 -4.50 8.54
CA ARG A 307 -28.79 -4.96 9.17
C ARG A 307 -29.33 -6.15 8.38
N CYS A 308 -29.60 -7.26 9.07
CA CYS A 308 -30.09 -8.49 8.47
C CYS A 308 -31.53 -8.79 8.89
N THR A 309 -32.42 -9.09 7.95
CA THR A 309 -33.84 -9.37 8.26
C THR A 309 -34.09 -10.73 8.90
N ALA A 310 -33.15 -11.67 8.83
CA ALA A 310 -33.30 -13.03 9.37
C ALA A 310 -32.47 -13.26 10.64
N THR A 311 -32.92 -14.21 11.47
CA THR A 311 -32.21 -14.71 12.65
C THR A 311 -31.14 -15.74 12.32
N GLN A 312 -31.25 -16.43 11.18
CA GLN A 312 -30.26 -17.37 10.70
C GLN A 312 -30.07 -17.15 9.20
N LEU A 313 -28.82 -17.14 8.74
CA LEU A 313 -28.52 -17.03 7.33
C LEU A 313 -27.19 -17.68 6.96
N VAL A 314 -27.12 -18.15 5.71
CA VAL A 314 -25.90 -18.53 5.04
C VAL A 314 -25.61 -17.46 4.00
N LEU A 315 -24.44 -16.85 4.14
CA LEU A 315 -23.87 -15.91 3.19
C LEU A 315 -22.83 -16.62 2.37
N ARG A 316 -22.67 -16.21 1.11
CA ARG A 316 -21.53 -16.58 0.29
C ARG A 316 -20.82 -15.32 -0.17
N ARG A 317 -19.50 -15.36 -0.17
CA ARG A 317 -18.67 -14.31 -0.75
C ARG A 317 -18.97 -14.23 -2.26
N ARG A 318 -19.13 -13.01 -2.76
CA ARG A 318 -19.37 -12.74 -4.19
C ARG A 318 -18.09 -12.88 -5.01
#